data_AF-A0A662J2R3-F1
#
_entry.id   AF-A0A662J2R3-F1
#
_cell.length_a   1.000
_cell.length_b   1.000
_cell.length_c   1.000
_cell.angle_alpha   90.00
_cell.angle_beta   90.00
_cell.angle_gamma   90.00
#
_symmetry.space_group_name_H-M   'P 1'
#
loop_
_entity.id
_entity.type
_entity.pdbx_description
1 polymer ?
#
loop_
_entity_poly.entity_id
_entity_poly.type
_entity_poly.pdbx_seq_one_letter_code
_entity_poly.pdbx_strand_id
1 'polypeptide(L)' 'MGEAEFIEKVKREHVGKWIGIKKGEVVAVSNTHEEIYKILKEKDLDKVYVFYSPTEEEKRYGFLF' A
#
# COMPACT_ATOMS: atom_id res chain seq x y z
N MET A 1 8.43 -9.61 14.84
CA MET A 1 8.43 -8.45 13.95
C MET A 1 7.38 -7.47 14.41
N GLY A 2 7.74 -6.19 14.54
CA GLY A 2 6.77 -5.13 14.85
C GLY A 2 5.95 -4.74 13.60
N GLU A 3 4.82 -4.07 13.80
CA GLU A 3 3.97 -3.57 12.70
C GLU A 3 4.73 -2.62 11.76
N ALA A 4 5.63 -1.78 12.31
CA ALA A 4 6.48 -0.90 11.53
C ALA A 4 7.47 -1.66 10.61
N GLU A 5 8.11 -2.72 11.11
CA GLU A 5 9.03 -3.54 10.32
C GLU A 5 8.30 -4.26 9.18
N PHE A 6 7.07 -4.73 9.45
CA PHE A 6 6.22 -5.32 8.42
C PHE A 6 5.86 -4.30 7.33
N ILE A 7 5.41 -3.10 7.72
CA ILE A 7 5.06 -2.04 6.76
C ILE A 7 6.28 -1.65 5.92
N GLU A 8 7.47 -1.52 6.52
CA GLU A 8 8.70 -1.24 5.76
C GLU A 8 9.02 -2.34 4.74
N LYS A 9 8.91 -3.60 5.15
CA LYS A 9 9.13 -4.75 4.25
C LYS A 9 8.16 -4.67 3.06
N VAL A 10 6.87 -4.49 3.34
CA VAL A 10 5.82 -4.39 2.32
C VAL A 10 6.07 -3.20 1.37
N LYS A 11 6.49 -2.05 1.89
CA LYS A 11 6.86 -0.88 1.06
C LYS A 11 7.99 -1.19 0.09
N ARG A 12 9.02 -1.93 0.53
CA ARG A 12 10.16 -2.32 -0.32
C ARG A 12 9.77 -3.36 -1.38
N GLU A 13 8.83 -4.25 -1.07
CA GLU A 13 8.37 -5.29 -2.00
C GLU A 13 7.41 -4.76 -3.07
N HIS A 14 6.68 -3.67 -2.79
CA HIS A 14 5.63 -3.13 -3.66
C HIS A 14 5.85 -1.66 -4.05
N VAL A 15 7.07 -1.32 -4.47
CA VAL A 15 7.41 0.04 -4.92
C VAL A 15 6.58 0.46 -6.14
N GLY A 16 6.09 1.70 -6.13
CA GLY A 16 5.23 2.29 -7.16
C GLY A 16 3.80 1.75 -7.17
N LYS A 17 3.32 1.18 -6.05
CA LYS A 17 2.00 0.55 -5.95
C LYS A 17 1.19 1.09 -4.78
N TRP A 18 -0.13 1.01 -4.93
CA TRP A 18 -1.07 1.09 -3.82
C TRP A 18 -1.19 -0.26 -3.16
N ILE A 19 -1.13 -0.29 -1.83
CA ILE A 19 -1.17 -1.52 -1.02
C ILE A 19 -2.24 -1.39 0.05
N GLY A 20 -3.03 -2.45 0.22
CA GLY A 20 -3.99 -2.60 1.30
C GLY A 20 -3.53 -3.68 2.26
N ILE A 21 -3.41 -3.36 3.54
CA ILE A 21 -3.07 -4.31 4.60
C ILE A 21 -4.21 -4.47 5.61
N LYS A 22 -4.40 -5.68 6.11
CA LYS A 22 -5.36 -6.00 7.17
C LYS A 22 -4.76 -7.07 8.07
N LYS A 23 -4.76 -6.84 9.39
CA LYS A 23 -4.27 -7.81 10.40
C LYS A 23 -2.85 -8.33 10.12
N GLY A 24 -1.95 -7.48 9.61
CA GLY A 24 -0.57 -7.86 9.32
C GLY A 24 -0.39 -8.66 8.01
N GLU A 25 -1.36 -8.64 7.12
CA GLU A 25 -1.30 -9.31 5.82
C GLU A 25 -1.62 -8.33 4.70
N VAL A 26 -0.99 -8.51 3.54
CA VAL A 26 -1.31 -7.79 2.31
C VAL A 26 -2.55 -8.43 1.69
N VAL A 27 -3.64 -7.66 1.59
CA VAL A 27 -4.94 -8.15 1.06
C VAL A 27 -5.23 -7.66 -0.36
N ALA A 28 -4.57 -6.57 -0.78
CA ALA A 28 -4.68 -6.00 -2.12
C ALA A 28 -3.41 -5.23 -2.51
N VAL A 29 -3.06 -5.26 -3.79
CA VAL A 29 -2.03 -4.43 -4.41
C VAL A 29 -2.57 -3.96 -5.76
N SER A 30 -2.30 -2.71 -6.15
CA SER A 30 -2.74 -2.18 -7.44
C SER A 30 -1.84 -1.05 -7.94
N ASN A 31 -2.02 -0.66 -9.20
CA ASN A 31 -1.25 0.43 -9.80
C ASN A 31 -1.86 1.80 -9.49
N THR A 32 -3.17 1.87 -9.31
CA THR A 32 -3.89 3.13 -9.12
C THR A 32 -4.70 3.13 -7.83
N HIS A 33 -4.99 4.33 -7.33
CA HIS A 33 -5.84 4.50 -6.16
C HIS A 33 -7.23 3.92 -6.41
N GLU A 34 -7.82 4.14 -7.58
CA GLU A 34 -9.16 3.64 -7.89
C GLU A 34 -9.23 2.11 -7.94
N GLU A 35 -8.22 1.47 -8.53
CA GLU A 35 -8.13 0.01 -8.60
C GLU A 35 -8.16 -0.63 -7.21
N ILE A 36 -7.45 -0.07 -6.23
CA ILE A 36 -7.40 -0.70 -4.91
C ILE A 36 -8.78 -0.70 -4.24
N TYR A 37 -9.52 0.40 -4.31
CA TYR A 37 -10.86 0.44 -3.73
C TYR A 37 -11.85 -0.46 -4.46
N LYS A 38 -11.69 -0.62 -5.78
CA LYS A 38 -12.48 -1.59 -6.55
C LYS A 38 -12.21 -3.02 -6.05
N ILE A 39 -10.94 -3.40 -5.88
CA ILE A 39 -10.55 -4.72 -5.35
C ILE A 39 -11.11 -4.92 -3.93
N LEU A 40 -10.99 -3.92 -3.06
CA LEU A 40 -11.48 -4.03 -1.69
C LEU A 40 -13.00 -4.18 -1.62
N LYS A 41 -13.73 -3.47 -2.47
CA LYS A 41 -15.20 -3.57 -2.59
C LYS A 41 -15.63 -4.93 -3.14
N GLU A 42 -14.98 -5.42 -4.19
CA GLU A 42 -15.28 -6.73 -4.79
C GLU A 42 -15.01 -7.89 -3.82
N LYS A 43 -14.04 -7.74 -2.93
CA LYS A 43 -13.71 -8.72 -1.88
C LYS A 43 -14.51 -8.54 -0.58
N ASP A 44 -15.40 -7.55 -0.51
CA ASP A 44 -16.14 -7.17 0.70
C ASP A 44 -15.24 -6.98 1.93
N LEU A 45 -14.07 -6.36 1.73
CA LEU A 45 -13.07 -6.16 2.78
C LEU A 45 -13.18 -4.77 3.41
N ASP A 46 -13.57 -4.73 4.68
CA ASP A 46 -13.58 -3.54 5.52
C ASP A 46 -12.26 -3.34 6.31
N LYS A 47 -12.06 -2.16 6.91
CA LYS A 47 -10.96 -1.87 7.87
C LYS A 47 -9.56 -2.22 7.33
N VAL A 48 -9.32 -1.89 6.07
CA VAL A 48 -8.02 -2.07 5.40
C VAL A 48 -7.24 -0.76 5.49
N TYR A 49 -5.99 -0.83 5.95
CA TYR A 49 -5.07 0.30 5.88
C TYR A 49 -4.47 0.36 4.46
N VAL A 50 -4.77 1.45 3.75
CA VAL A 50 -4.35 1.65 2.36
C VAL A 50 -3.28 2.73 2.29
N PHE A 51 -2.16 2.45 1.64
CA PHE A 51 -1.08 3.41 1.42
C PHE A 51 -0.40 3.21 0.07
N TYR A 52 0.26 4.26 -0.41
CA TYR A 52 1.12 4.21 -1.59
C TYR A 52 2.59 4.01 -1.17
N SER A 53 3.32 3.16 -1.89
CA SER A 53 4.76 3.05 -1.73
C SER A 53 5.46 3.79 -2.88
N PRO A 54 6.02 4.99 -2.65
CA PRO A 54 6.64 5.78 -3.71
C PRO A 54 7.95 5.15 -4.20
N THR A 55 8.22 5.32 -5.48
CA THR A 55 9.51 5.05 -6.13
C THR A 55 10.61 5.98 -5.61
N GLU A 56 11.87 5.57 -5.78
CA GLU A 56 13.02 6.42 -5.44
C GLU A 56 13.07 7.73 -6.23
N GLU A 57 12.46 7.77 -7.42
CA GLU A 57 12.30 9.01 -8.17
C GLU A 57 11.23 9.91 -7.55
N GLU A 58 10.05 9.38 -7.23
CA GLU A 58 8.98 10.15 -6.57
C GLU A 58 9.41 10.66 -5.19
N LYS A 59 10.21 9.88 -4.43
CA LYS A 59 10.81 10.34 -3.17
C LYS A 59 11.73 11.54 -3.36
N ARG A 60 12.45 11.62 -4.49
CA ARG A 60 13.33 12.76 -4.82
C ARG A 60 12.53 14.02 -5.20
N TYR A 61 11.38 13.85 -5.83
CA TYR A 61 10.46 14.95 -6.14
C TYR A 61 9.53 15.32 -4.97
N GLY A 62 9.48 14.48 -3.93
CA GLY A 62 8.60 14.55 -2.77
C GLY A 62 8.91 15.65 -1.76
N PHE A 63 9.23 16.88 -2.20
CA PHE A 63 9.17 18.08 -1.36
C PHE A 63 7.72 18.53 -1.03
N LEU A 64 6.76 17.63 -1.14
CA LEU A 64 5.36 17.86 -0.83
C LEU A 64 4.83 16.73 0.05
N PHE A 65 5.38 16.51 1.25
CA PHE A 65 4.69 16.08 2.49
C PHE A 65 5.65 16.22 3.69
#